data_AF-A0A519SRN1-F1
#
_entry.id   AF-A0A519SRN1-F1
#
_cell.length_a   1.000
_cell.length_b   1.000
_cell.length_c   1.000
_cell.angle_alpha   90.00
_cell.angle_beta   90.00
_cell.angle_gamma   90.00
#
_symmetry.space_group_name_H-M   'P 1'
#
loop_
_entity.id
_entity.type
_entity.pdbx_description
1 polymer ?
#
loop_
_entity_poly.entity_id
_entity_poly.type
_entity_poly.pdbx_seq_one_letter_code
_entity_poly.pdbx_strand_id
1 'polypeptide(L)'
;YEFAVINVPQVVKKAIDKSCIDLKDIKTVFIHQANGKMDHAIMKRLFKLYNLDTVPERLVPMTISWLGNSSVATIPTLIDLVLKNKVEGYKIVKGEYALFASVGAGMHINAVVYRF
;
A
#
# COMPACT_ATOMS: atom_id res chain seq x y z
N TYR A 1 4.41 12.54 -10.29
CA TYR A 1 5.36 11.99 -9.29
C TYR A 1 5.22 12.69 -7.95
N GLU A 2 5.57 13.98 -7.83
CA GLU A 2 5.51 14.73 -6.57
C GLU A 2 4.11 14.77 -5.93
N PHE A 3 3.08 14.99 -6.76
CA PHE A 3 1.68 14.95 -6.31
C PHE A 3 1.33 13.68 -5.53
N ALA A 4 1.63 12.50 -6.09
CA ALA A 4 1.29 11.22 -5.46
C ALA A 4 2.06 11.05 -4.14
N VAL A 5 3.34 11.39 -4.15
CA VAL A 5 4.23 11.31 -3.00
C VAL A 5 3.76 12.19 -1.84
N ILE A 6 3.17 13.37 -2.12
CA ILE A 6 2.64 14.28 -1.09
C ILE A 6 1.23 13.86 -0.64
N ASN A 7 0.35 13.52 -1.57
CA ASN A 7 -1.09 13.42 -1.30
C ASN A 7 -1.56 12.01 -0.92
N VAL A 8 -0.95 10.95 -1.48
CA VAL A 8 -1.33 9.56 -1.16
C VAL A 8 -1.17 9.27 0.34
N PRO A 9 -0.03 9.63 1.00
CA PRO A 9 0.11 9.44 2.44
C PRO A 9 -1.00 10.08 3.27
N GLN A 10 -1.46 11.28 2.87
CA GLN A 10 -2.50 12.02 3.59
C GLN A 10 -3.86 11.32 3.49
N VAL A 11 -4.21 10.82 2.30
CA VAL A 11 -5.48 10.11 2.08
C VAL A 11 -5.46 8.76 2.79
N VAL A 12 -4.34 8.04 2.74
CA VAL A 12 -4.15 6.79 3.48
C VAL A 12 -4.27 7.03 4.98
N LYS A 13 -3.59 8.05 5.53
CA LYS A 13 -3.71 8.41 6.94
C LYS A 13 -5.17 8.62 7.35
N LYS A 14 -5.94 9.38 6.55
CA LYS A 14 -7.37 9.61 6.80
C LYS A 14 -8.18 8.31 6.85
N ALA A 15 -7.86 7.33 6.00
CA ALA A 15 -8.54 6.04 6.01
C ALA A 15 -8.21 5.22 7.28
N ILE A 16 -6.95 5.20 7.68
CA ILE A 16 -6.49 4.52 8.90
C ILE A 16 -7.13 5.17 10.14
N ASP A 17 -7.04 6.49 10.27
CA ASP A 17 -7.60 7.24 11.39
C ASP A 17 -9.12 7.00 11.51
N LYS A 18 -9.85 6.99 10.39
CA LYS A 18 -11.29 6.70 10.34
C LYS A 18 -11.66 5.28 10.73
N SER A 19 -10.74 4.32 10.53
CA SER A 19 -10.94 2.93 10.93
C SER A 19 -10.65 2.66 12.41
N CYS A 20 -10.14 3.66 13.14
CA CYS A 20 -9.81 3.56 14.57
C CYS A 20 -8.84 2.41 14.92
N ILE A 21 -7.89 2.10 14.02
CA ILE A 21 -6.80 1.14 14.26
C ILE A 21 -5.45 1.85 14.24
N ASP A 22 -4.42 1.23 14.82
CA ASP A 22 -3.05 1.73 14.73
C ASP A 22 -2.44 1.36 13.36
N LEU A 23 -1.55 2.20 12.82
CA LEU A 23 -0.77 1.89 11.62
C LEU A 23 0.00 0.55 11.78
N LYS A 24 0.43 0.21 13.00
CA LYS A 24 1.15 -1.04 13.32
C LYS A 24 0.28 -2.30 13.22
N ASP A 25 -1.05 -2.14 13.22
CA ASP A 25 -1.99 -3.24 13.05
C ASP A 25 -2.13 -3.68 11.59
N ILE A 26 -1.71 -2.81 10.65
CA ILE A 26 -1.70 -3.11 9.21
C ILE A 26 -0.51 -4.00 8.89
N LYS A 27 -0.77 -5.22 8.40
CA LYS A 27 0.25 -6.23 8.09
C LYS A 27 0.64 -6.26 6.62
N THR A 28 -0.18 -5.69 5.74
CA THR A 28 0.13 -5.64 4.31
C THR A 28 -0.46 -4.38 3.66
N VAL A 29 0.30 -3.76 2.76
CA VAL A 29 -0.12 -2.59 1.99
C VAL A 29 -0.07 -2.90 0.49
N PHE A 30 -1.24 -2.96 -0.14
CA PHE A 30 -1.39 -3.10 -1.58
C PHE A 30 -1.54 -1.73 -2.22
N ILE A 31 -0.46 -1.24 -2.85
CA ILE A 31 -0.46 0.05 -3.53
C ILE A 31 -0.41 -0.13 -5.04
N HIS A 32 -1.11 0.73 -5.79
CA HIS A 32 -0.92 0.83 -7.24
C HIS A 32 0.53 1.23 -7.56
N GLN A 33 1.22 0.40 -8.35
CA GLN A 33 2.66 0.52 -8.62
C GLN A 33 2.89 1.14 -9.99
N ALA A 34 3.06 2.46 -10.04
CA ALA A 34 3.52 3.15 -11.25
C ALA A 34 5.05 3.24 -11.31
N ASN A 35 5.72 3.27 -10.14
CA ASN A 35 7.16 3.35 -10.02
C ASN A 35 7.60 2.94 -8.59
N GLY A 36 8.45 1.93 -8.45
CA GLY A 36 8.84 1.43 -7.12
C GLY A 36 9.56 2.45 -6.22
N LYS A 37 10.30 3.41 -6.78
CA LYS A 37 10.91 4.50 -5.98
C LYS A 37 9.85 5.46 -5.44
N MET A 38 8.80 5.70 -6.22
CA MET A 38 7.65 6.51 -5.79
C MET A 38 6.91 5.82 -4.64
N ASP A 39 6.64 4.53 -4.78
CA ASP A 39 5.91 3.74 -3.78
C ASP A 39 6.67 3.71 -2.44
N HIS A 40 8.00 3.54 -2.48
CA HIS A 40 8.85 3.65 -1.30
C HIS A 40 8.78 5.04 -0.65
N ALA A 41 8.81 6.10 -1.46
CA ALA A 41 8.73 7.47 -0.96
C ALA A 41 7.36 7.81 -0.35
N ILE A 42 6.28 7.24 -0.89
CA ILE A 42 4.92 7.32 -0.33
C ILE A 42 4.89 6.66 1.05
N MET A 43 5.40 5.43 1.18
CA MET A 43 5.41 4.70 2.46
C MET A 43 6.25 5.40 3.52
N LYS A 44 7.45 5.89 3.18
CA LYS A 44 8.27 6.67 4.11
C LYS A 44 7.54 7.91 4.63
N ARG A 45 6.85 8.64 3.75
CA ARG A 45 6.07 9.82 4.16
C ARG A 45 4.89 9.44 5.04
N LEU A 46 4.18 8.35 4.71
CA LEU A 46 3.09 7.85 5.54
C LEU A 46 3.57 7.56 6.96
N PHE A 47 4.65 6.79 7.12
CA PHE A 47 5.20 6.45 8.43
C PHE A 47 5.65 7.69 9.21
N LYS A 48 6.25 8.66 8.53
CA LYS A 48 6.62 9.94 9.14
C LYS A 48 5.42 10.72 9.68
N LEU A 49 4.24 10.62 9.07
CA LEU A 49 3.01 11.24 9.59
C LEU A 49 2.53 10.64 10.93
N TYR A 50 3.03 9.46 11.28
CA TYR A 50 2.82 8.80 12.57
C TYR A 50 4.05 8.90 13.48
N ASN A 51 5.01 9.79 13.18
CA ASN A 51 6.29 9.92 13.89
C ASN A 51 7.10 8.62 13.94
N LEU A 52 7.03 7.82 12.87
CA LEU A 52 7.84 6.60 12.69
C LEU A 52 8.86 6.82 11.58
N ASP A 53 10.13 6.51 11.86
CA ASP A 53 11.22 6.69 10.89
C ASP A 53 11.45 5.48 9.97
N THR A 54 10.93 4.31 10.37
CA THR A 54 11.19 3.04 9.71
C THR A 54 9.90 2.43 9.20
N VAL A 55 9.88 2.12 7.90
CA VAL A 55 8.85 1.26 7.29
C VAL A 55 9.24 -0.19 7.56
N PRO A 56 8.37 -1.03 8.17
CA PRO A 56 8.64 -2.45 8.36
C PRO A 56 9.03 -3.15 7.06
N GLU A 57 10.01 -4.04 7.16
CA GLU A 57 10.31 -4.95 6.06
C GLU A 57 9.08 -5.79 5.73
N ARG A 58 8.91 -6.14 4.45
CA ARG A 58 7.82 -6.99 3.97
C ARG A 58 6.41 -6.47 4.25
N LEU A 59 6.25 -5.15 4.34
CA LEU A 59 4.94 -4.51 4.43
C LEU A 59 4.25 -4.34 3.06
N VAL A 60 5.03 -4.03 2.02
CA VAL A 60 4.50 -3.65 0.70
C VAL A 60 4.99 -4.64 -0.37
N PRO A 61 4.17 -5.63 -0.80
CA PRO A 61 4.56 -6.53 -1.87
C PRO A 61 4.77 -5.77 -3.18
N MET A 62 5.94 -5.94 -3.81
CA MET A 62 6.34 -5.22 -5.02
C MET A 62 6.46 -6.17 -6.20
N THR A 63 5.70 -5.93 -7.27
CA THR A 63 5.72 -6.72 -8.51
C THR A 63 6.00 -5.87 -9.74
N ILE A 64 6.29 -4.58 -9.60
CA ILE A 64 6.56 -3.71 -10.75
C ILE A 64 7.80 -4.14 -11.56
N SER A 65 8.81 -4.76 -10.94
CA SER A 65 10.06 -5.16 -11.61
C SER A 65 9.88 -6.25 -12.67
N TRP A 66 8.90 -7.14 -12.50
CA TRP A 66 8.67 -8.28 -13.41
C TRP A 66 7.33 -8.24 -14.16
N LEU A 67 6.34 -7.45 -13.71
CA LEU A 67 5.02 -7.32 -14.34
C LEU A 67 4.77 -5.92 -14.90
N GLY A 68 5.66 -4.96 -14.60
CA GLY A 68 5.48 -3.57 -14.99
C GLY A 68 4.31 -2.90 -14.28
N ASN A 69 3.92 -1.74 -14.80
CA ASN A 69 2.71 -1.03 -14.37
C ASN A 69 1.50 -1.56 -15.16
N SER A 70 0.70 -2.42 -14.54
CA SER A 70 -0.52 -2.98 -15.13
C SER A 70 -1.79 -2.14 -14.86
N SER A 71 -1.62 -0.85 -14.54
CA SER A 71 -2.71 0.10 -14.32
C SER A 71 -3.68 -0.36 -13.22
N VAL A 72 -4.97 -0.43 -13.51
CA VAL A 72 -6.02 -0.90 -12.59
C VAL A 72 -5.83 -2.35 -12.13
N ALA A 73 -5.11 -3.17 -12.91
CA ALA A 73 -4.89 -4.58 -12.59
C ALA A 73 -3.83 -4.80 -11.50
N THR A 74 -3.02 -3.78 -11.15
CA THR A 74 -1.92 -3.94 -10.20
C THR A 74 -2.39 -4.48 -8.84
N ILE A 75 -3.41 -3.86 -8.24
CA ILE A 75 -3.92 -4.24 -6.92
C ILE A 75 -4.52 -5.66 -6.92
N PRO A 76 -5.51 -6.00 -7.77
CA PRO A 76 -6.08 -7.36 -7.76
C PRO A 76 -5.05 -8.44 -8.08
N THR A 77 -4.07 -8.13 -8.94
CA THR A 77 -2.96 -9.06 -9.23
C THR A 77 -2.09 -9.30 -8.00
N LEU A 78 -1.71 -8.25 -7.27
CA LEU A 78 -0.95 -8.39 -6.02
C LEU A 78 -1.70 -9.21 -4.98
N ILE A 79 -3.01 -8.98 -4.82
CA ILE A 79 -3.85 -9.75 -3.89
C ILE A 79 -3.83 -11.23 -4.27
N ASP A 80 -4.09 -11.57 -5.54
CA ASP A 80 -4.10 -12.95 -6.03
C ASP A 80 -2.75 -13.65 -5.78
N LEU A 81 -1.65 -12.97 -6.11
CA LEU A 81 -0.30 -13.50 -5.93
C LEU A 81 0.04 -13.72 -4.46
N VAL A 82 -0.28 -12.78 -3.56
CA VAL A 82 -0.02 -12.93 -2.13
C VAL A 82 -0.87 -14.05 -1.53
N LEU A 83 -2.17 -14.12 -1.86
CA LEU A 83 -3.06 -15.18 -1.36
C LEU A 83 -2.63 -16.57 -1.83
N LYS A 84 -2.04 -16.69 -3.03
CA LYS A 84 -1.51 -17.94 -3.58
C LYS A 84 -0.05 -18.22 -3.18
N ASN A 85 0.51 -17.45 -2.24
CA ASN A 85 1.91 -17.55 -1.79
C ASN A 85 2.93 -17.47 -2.96
N LYS A 86 2.65 -16.61 -3.95
CA LYS A 86 3.51 -16.36 -5.12
C LYS A 86 4.41 -15.14 -4.96
N VAL A 87 4.30 -14.41 -3.85
CA VAL A 87 5.22 -13.32 -3.48
C VAL A 87 5.92 -13.72 -2.20
N GLU A 88 7.21 -14.04 -2.28
CA GLU A 88 7.98 -14.55 -1.14
C GLU A 88 8.03 -13.57 0.03
N GLY A 89 7.85 -14.09 1.25
CA GLY A 89 7.89 -13.29 2.47
C GLY A 89 6.59 -12.53 2.77
N TYR A 90 5.57 -12.62 1.92
CA TYR A 90 4.26 -12.04 2.14
C TYR A 90 3.21 -13.13 2.34
N LYS A 91 2.37 -12.96 3.35
CA LYS A 91 1.24 -13.84 3.65
C LYS A 91 0.14 -13.01 4.28
N ILE A 92 -1.10 -13.37 3.99
CA ILE A 92 -2.27 -12.81 4.67
C ILE A 92 -2.83 -13.88 5.61
N VAL A 93 -3.10 -13.50 6.85
CA VAL A 93 -3.83 -14.33 7.81
C VAL A 93 -5.23 -13.74 8.02
N LYS A 94 -6.23 -14.62 8.13
CA LYS A 94 -7.61 -14.21 8.45
C LYS A 94 -7.63 -13.40 9.75
N GLY A 95 -8.33 -12.28 9.76
CA GLY A 95 -8.42 -11.33 10.86
C GLY A 95 -7.38 -10.22 10.83
N GLU A 96 -6.35 -10.29 9.97
CA GLU A 96 -5.35 -9.23 9.83
C GLU A 96 -5.86 -8.06 8.99
N TYR A 97 -5.36 -6.86 9.30
CA TYR A 97 -5.66 -5.66 8.54
C TYR A 97 -4.71 -5.47 7.38
N ALA A 98 -5.27 -5.13 6.23
CA ALA A 98 -4.55 -4.68 5.06
C ALA A 98 -5.03 -3.30 4.61
N LEU A 99 -4.12 -2.57 3.97
CA LEU A 99 -4.40 -1.28 3.36
C LEU A 99 -4.31 -1.40 1.85
N PHE A 100 -5.27 -0.82 1.15
CA PHE A 100 -5.25 -0.62 -0.28
C PHE A 100 -5.08 0.86 -0.57
N ALA A 101 -4.21 1.21 -1.52
CA ALA A 101 -4.03 2.58 -1.97
C ALA A 101 -3.88 2.65 -3.49
N SER A 102 -4.59 3.56 -4.15
CA SER A 102 -4.45 3.78 -5.58
C SER A 102 -4.33 5.26 -5.91
N VAL A 103 -3.58 5.58 -6.96
CA VAL A 103 -3.58 6.89 -7.61
C VAL A 103 -3.69 6.70 -9.11
N GLY A 104 -4.59 7.44 -9.76
CA GLY A 104 -4.87 7.29 -11.19
C GLY A 104 -5.00 8.61 -11.95
N ALA A 105 -5.36 8.50 -13.23
CA ALA A 105 -5.67 9.66 -14.07
C ALA A 105 -6.74 10.55 -13.41
N GLY A 106 -6.64 11.87 -13.62
CA GLY A 106 -7.47 12.85 -12.89
C GLY A 106 -7.04 13.07 -11.44
N MET A 107 -5.89 12.52 -11.02
CA MET A 107 -5.35 12.65 -9.66
C MET A 107 -6.30 12.11 -8.58
N HIS A 108 -7.13 11.14 -8.95
CA HIS A 108 -7.99 10.43 -8.01
C HIS A 108 -7.14 9.52 -7.12
N ILE A 109 -7.31 9.67 -5.81
CA ILE A 109 -6.65 8.86 -4.80
C ILE A 109 -7.72 8.12 -4.02
N ASN A 110 -7.56 6.81 -3.88
CA ASN A 110 -8.43 5.97 -3.06
C ASN A 110 -7.59 5.27 -1.99
N ALA A 111 -8.18 5.09 -0.81
CA ALA A 111 -7.61 4.28 0.25
C ALA A 111 -8.70 3.47 0.96
N VAL A 112 -8.42 2.20 1.23
CA VAL A 112 -9.33 1.29 1.93
C VAL A 112 -8.55 0.51 2.97
N VAL A 113 -9.05 0.49 4.21
CA VAL A 113 -8.60 -0.46 5.24
C VAL A 113 -9.57 -1.62 5.24
N TYR A 114 -9.05 -2.84 5.18
CA TYR A 114 -9.82 -4.07 5.12
C TYR A 114 -9.31 -5.06 6.14
N ARG A 115 -10.21 -5.85 6.72
CA ARG A 115 -9.86 -6.98 7.58
C ARG A 115 -10.20 -8.28 6.84
N PHE A 116 -9.18 -9.09 6.58
CA PHE A 116 -9.32 -10.37 5.87
C PHE A 116 -10.05 -11.45 6.68
#